data_AF-L1JEQ6-F1
#
_entry.id   AF-L1JEQ6-F1
#
_cell.length_a   1.000
_cell.length_b   1.000
_cell.length_c   1.000
_cell.angle_alpha   90.00
_cell.angle_beta   90.00
_cell.angle_gamma   90.00
#
_symmetry.space_group_name_H-M   'P 1'
#
loop_
_entity.id
_entity.type
_entity.pdbx_description
1 polymer ?
#
loop_
_entity_poly.entity_id
_entity_poly.type
_entity_poly.pdbx_seq_one_letter_code
_entity_poly.pdbx_strand_id
1 'polypeptide(L)'
;MVVVLVHGFGGWSREEMRGKFFYWGAQKDLASELMDADGSLRVLTASVGPFSSVWDRAVELFYQIKGGRVDYGRAHSQAHKHERYGRTFPGLYPEWSEERPIHLLGHSMGGLTARALVQLLSQHGRDREEEDVFGELEYSDAISDRWVRTVTTVACPHDGTPLLSVVKDLDLMDLIFQGTSIMAGAAGRRRKPEDPQLFDFKLDQWG
;
A
#
# COMPACT_ATOMS: atom_id res chain seq x y z
N MET A 1 9.13 -11.61 14.75
CA MET A 1 8.26 -11.77 13.56
C MET A 1 8.00 -10.39 12.97
N VAL A 2 8.03 -10.22 11.64
CA VAL A 2 7.73 -8.94 10.99
C VAL A 2 6.36 -9.00 10.31
N VAL A 3 5.46 -8.08 10.69
CA VAL A 3 4.12 -7.95 10.10
C VAL A 3 4.06 -6.63 9.34
N VAL A 4 3.61 -6.65 8.08
CA VAL A 4 3.34 -5.45 7.30
C VAL A 4 1.84 -5.28 7.12
N LEU A 5 1.32 -4.18 7.64
CA LEU A 5 -0.08 -3.79 7.54
C LEU A 5 -0.30 -3.02 6.23
N VAL A 6 -1.23 -3.49 5.40
CA VAL A 6 -1.52 -2.94 4.07
C VAL A 6 -2.97 -2.44 4.03
N HIS A 7 -3.13 -1.11 4.01
CA HIS A 7 -4.46 -0.50 3.99
C HIS A 7 -5.19 -0.73 2.65
N GLY A 8 -6.51 -0.58 2.66
CA GLY A 8 -7.35 -0.71 1.47
C GLY A 8 -7.61 0.61 0.74
N PHE A 9 -8.73 0.62 0.02
CA PHE A 9 -9.25 1.77 -0.72
C PHE A 9 -9.45 2.97 0.22
N GLY A 10 -8.94 4.13 -0.16
CA GLY A 10 -9.03 5.37 0.63
C GLY A 10 -8.23 5.37 1.95
N GLY A 11 -7.31 4.42 2.16
CA GLY A 11 -6.44 4.40 3.34
C GLY A 11 -5.31 5.43 3.30
N TRP A 12 -4.61 5.61 4.42
CA TRP A 12 -3.59 6.64 4.61
C TRP A 12 -2.44 6.15 5.51
N SER A 13 -1.33 6.90 5.50
CA SER A 13 -0.14 6.64 6.31
C SER A 13 -0.37 6.94 7.79
N ARG A 14 0.62 6.59 8.60
CA ARG A 14 0.62 6.89 10.03
C ARG A 14 0.76 8.40 10.33
N GLU A 15 1.41 9.15 9.44
CA GLU A 15 1.67 10.59 9.54
C GLU A 15 0.51 11.44 9.01
N GLU A 16 -0.23 10.90 8.03
CA GLU A 16 -1.47 11.48 7.54
C GLU A 16 -2.55 11.55 8.64
N MET A 17 -3.63 12.29 8.40
CA MET A 17 -4.62 12.60 9.44
C MET A 17 -3.99 13.19 10.72
N ARG A 18 -2.94 13.98 10.52
CA ARG A 18 -2.15 14.67 11.56
C ARG A 18 -1.49 13.73 12.57
N GLY A 19 -1.31 12.45 12.23
CA GLY A 19 -0.79 11.44 13.16
C GLY A 19 -1.64 11.23 14.41
N LYS A 20 -2.95 11.51 14.32
CA LYS A 20 -3.89 11.40 15.45
C LYS A 20 -5.05 10.45 15.19
N PHE A 21 -5.26 10.09 13.93
CA PHE A 21 -6.30 9.17 13.52
C PHE A 21 -5.70 8.14 12.56
N PHE A 22 -5.29 7.00 13.11
CA PHE A 22 -4.61 5.95 12.38
C PHE A 22 -5.60 5.11 11.60
N TYR A 23 -5.25 4.73 10.37
CA TYR A 23 -6.02 3.73 9.63
C TYR A 23 -6.15 2.42 10.44
N TRP A 24 -5.04 2.03 11.06
CA TRP A 24 -4.95 0.85 11.92
C TRP A 24 -5.14 1.27 13.39
N GLY A 25 -6.41 1.35 13.81
CA GLY A 25 -6.76 1.57 15.22
C GLY A 25 -7.42 2.92 15.54
N ALA A 26 -7.73 3.75 14.54
CA ALA A 26 -8.42 5.02 14.70
C ALA A 26 -7.72 5.94 15.72
N GLN A 27 -8.31 6.16 16.90
CA GLN A 27 -7.69 6.97 17.96
C GLN A 27 -6.52 6.27 18.67
N LYS A 28 -6.39 4.96 18.47
CA LYS A 28 -5.33 4.14 19.03
C LYS A 28 -4.36 3.74 17.94
N ASP A 29 -3.11 3.66 18.32
CA ASP A 29 -2.07 3.22 17.43
C ASP A 29 -1.91 1.69 17.54
N LEU A 30 -2.69 0.94 16.76
CA LEU A 30 -2.70 -0.51 16.87
C LEU A 30 -1.32 -1.12 16.62
N ALA A 31 -0.54 -0.56 15.68
CA ALA A 31 0.79 -1.06 15.38
C ALA A 31 1.73 -0.93 16.60
N SER A 32 1.70 0.22 17.28
CA SER A 32 2.45 0.42 18.52
C SER A 32 1.93 -0.45 19.66
N GLU A 33 0.62 -0.50 19.90
CA GLU A 33 0.04 -1.33 20.96
C GLU A 33 0.40 -2.82 20.81
N LEU A 34 0.45 -3.34 19.57
CA LEU A 34 0.87 -4.72 19.31
C LEU A 34 2.35 -4.96 19.62
N MET A 35 3.24 -4.01 19.27
CA MET A 35 4.66 -4.12 19.57
C MET A 35 4.95 -3.98 21.08
N ASP A 36 4.20 -3.13 21.77
CA ASP A 36 4.30 -2.96 23.22
C ASP A 36 3.80 -4.20 23.98
N ALA A 37 2.76 -4.87 23.45
CA ALA A 37 2.20 -6.09 24.03
C ALA A 37 3.08 -7.33 23.80
N ASP A 38 3.80 -7.38 22.67
CA ASP A 38 4.71 -8.48 22.33
C ASP A 38 5.97 -7.93 21.66
N GLY A 39 7.05 -7.82 22.45
CA GLY A 39 8.35 -7.33 21.98
C GLY A 39 9.03 -8.21 20.92
N SER A 40 8.48 -9.38 20.59
CA SER A 40 8.93 -10.20 19.46
C SER A 40 8.32 -9.75 18.12
N LEU A 41 7.29 -8.90 18.14
CA LEU A 41 6.66 -8.33 16.95
C LEU A 41 7.36 -7.06 16.49
N ARG A 42 7.60 -6.97 15.18
CA ARG A 42 7.89 -5.72 14.48
C ARG A 42 6.73 -5.47 13.52
N VAL A 43 5.92 -4.45 13.79
CA VAL A 43 4.74 -4.10 12.99
C VAL A 43 5.05 -2.87 12.15
N LEU A 44 5.01 -3.03 10.83
CA LEU A 44 5.27 -1.99 9.85
C LEU A 44 3.94 -1.59 9.18
N THR A 45 3.76 -0.31 8.89
CA THR A 45 2.57 0.19 8.18
C THR A 45 2.97 0.71 6.81
N ALA A 46 2.54 0.04 5.75
CA ALA A 46 2.73 0.53 4.38
C ALA A 46 1.64 1.56 4.02
N SER A 47 2.00 2.56 3.21
CA SER A 47 1.12 3.63 2.73
C SER A 47 1.14 3.74 1.21
N VAL A 48 0.43 2.83 0.56
CA VAL A 48 0.31 2.76 -0.91
C VAL A 48 -0.78 3.69 -1.44
N GLY A 49 -0.86 3.86 -2.75
CA GLY A 49 -1.88 4.62 -3.46
C GLY A 49 -3.30 4.29 -2.99
N PRO A 50 -4.05 5.22 -2.37
CA PRO A 50 -5.38 4.94 -1.85
C PRO A 50 -6.41 4.64 -2.95
N PHE A 51 -6.14 5.12 -4.17
CA PHE A 51 -6.99 4.98 -5.35
C PHE A 51 -6.23 4.44 -6.58
N SER A 52 -4.93 4.14 -6.44
CA SER A 52 -4.12 3.54 -7.50
C SER A 52 -4.57 2.09 -7.78
N SER A 53 -4.16 1.56 -8.94
CA SER A 53 -4.48 0.20 -9.34
C SER A 53 -3.88 -0.84 -8.37
N VAL A 54 -4.40 -2.07 -8.36
CA VAL A 54 -3.80 -3.16 -7.56
C VAL A 54 -2.35 -3.42 -7.99
N TRP A 55 -2.04 -3.22 -9.28
CA TRP A 55 -0.69 -3.36 -9.82
C TRP A 55 0.25 -2.31 -9.22
N ASP A 56 -0.06 -1.03 -9.42
CA ASP A 56 0.71 0.11 -8.91
C ASP A 56 0.97 -0.04 -7.41
N ARG A 57 -0.08 -0.36 -6.65
CA ARG A 57 0.00 -0.55 -5.20
C ARG A 57 0.90 -1.72 -4.82
N ALA A 58 0.95 -2.80 -5.60
CA ALA A 58 1.82 -3.94 -5.32
C ALA A 58 3.30 -3.58 -5.54
N VAL A 59 3.59 -2.83 -6.62
CA VAL A 59 4.94 -2.32 -6.91
C VAL A 59 5.36 -1.30 -5.84
N GLU A 60 4.51 -0.34 -5.51
CA GLU A 60 4.74 0.62 -4.42
C GLU A 60 4.99 -0.10 -3.09
N LEU A 61 4.20 -1.12 -2.77
CA LEU A 61 4.36 -1.91 -1.54
C LEU A 61 5.74 -2.58 -1.48
N PHE A 62 6.19 -3.17 -2.59
CA PHE A 62 7.53 -3.77 -2.66
C PHE A 62 8.60 -2.75 -2.32
N TYR A 63 8.63 -1.60 -3.02
CA TYR A 63 9.66 -0.57 -2.80
C TYR A 63 9.52 0.14 -1.45
N GLN A 64 8.31 0.23 -0.87
CA GLN A 64 8.16 0.75 0.50
C GLN A 64 8.77 -0.19 1.53
N ILE A 65 8.62 -1.51 1.37
CA ILE A 65 9.21 -2.47 2.29
C ILE A 65 10.72 -2.55 2.06
N LYS A 66 11.13 -2.81 0.82
CA LYS A 66 12.52 -3.11 0.48
C LYS A 66 13.41 -1.88 0.36
N GLY A 67 12.83 -0.75 -0.04
CA GLY A 67 13.56 0.46 -0.41
C GLY A 67 13.87 0.52 -1.91
N GLY A 68 14.13 1.72 -2.41
CA GLY A 68 14.41 1.98 -3.82
C GLY A 68 13.37 2.90 -4.47
N ARG A 69 13.52 3.11 -5.78
CA ARG A 69 12.59 3.92 -6.58
C ARG A 69 11.56 3.03 -7.23
N VAL A 70 10.29 3.38 -7.06
CA VAL A 70 9.17 2.68 -7.69
C VAL A 70 9.35 2.65 -9.21
N ASP A 71 9.34 1.45 -9.79
CA ASP A 71 9.30 1.19 -11.23
C ASP A 71 8.02 0.39 -11.55
N TYR A 72 7.02 1.05 -12.12
CA TYR A 72 5.74 0.41 -12.47
C TYR A 72 5.84 -0.55 -13.66
N GLY A 73 7.00 -0.61 -14.33
CA GLY A 73 7.23 -1.37 -15.56
C GLY A 73 6.94 -0.54 -16.81
N ARG A 74 7.85 -0.57 -17.79
CA ARG A 74 7.72 0.15 -19.06
C ARG A 74 6.46 -0.28 -19.81
N ALA A 75 6.21 -1.58 -19.93
CA ALA A 75 5.05 -2.10 -20.66
C ALA A 75 3.74 -1.63 -20.03
N HIS A 76 3.60 -1.79 -18.70
CA HIS A 76 2.44 -1.35 -17.94
C HIS A 76 2.20 0.16 -18.09
N SER A 77 3.22 0.98 -17.84
CA SER A 77 3.11 2.43 -17.91
C SER A 77 2.78 2.95 -19.31
N GLN A 78 3.31 2.33 -20.36
CA GLN A 78 2.93 2.67 -21.74
C GLN A 78 1.47 2.30 -22.05
N ALA A 79 1.02 1.12 -21.61
CA ALA A 79 -0.35 0.66 -21.83
C ALA A 79 -1.38 1.55 -21.11
N HIS A 80 -1.05 2.01 -19.90
CA HIS A 80 -1.93 2.80 -19.05
C HIS A 80 -1.69 4.32 -19.11
N LYS A 81 -0.67 4.77 -19.85
CA LYS A 81 -0.33 6.18 -20.11
C LYS A 81 -0.05 6.99 -18.84
N HIS A 82 0.75 6.44 -17.95
CA HIS A 82 1.28 7.15 -16.77
C HIS A 82 2.81 7.02 -16.72
N GLU A 83 3.44 7.79 -15.84
CA GLU A 83 4.89 7.75 -15.64
C GLU A 83 5.36 6.36 -15.19
N ARG A 84 6.49 5.90 -15.73
CA ARG A 84 7.11 4.63 -15.34
C ARG A 84 7.61 4.62 -13.91
N TYR A 85 8.17 5.74 -13.47
CA TYR A 85 8.83 5.81 -12.19
C TYR A 85 8.05 6.64 -11.20
N GLY A 86 7.81 6.08 -10.01
CA GLY A 86 7.17 6.76 -8.90
C GLY A 86 8.15 7.32 -7.87
N ARG A 87 7.69 7.35 -6.63
CA ARG A 87 8.44 7.84 -5.45
C ARG A 87 9.64 6.95 -5.11
N THR A 88 10.58 7.50 -4.36
CA THR A 88 11.71 6.76 -3.79
C THR A 88 11.51 6.57 -2.29
N PHE A 89 11.73 5.35 -1.80
CA PHE A 89 11.57 5.00 -0.41
C PHE A 89 12.90 4.52 0.20
N PRO A 90 13.16 4.82 1.49
CA PRO A 90 14.33 4.31 2.20
C PRO A 90 14.23 2.79 2.51
N GLY A 91 13.02 2.23 2.48
CA GLY A 91 12.73 0.86 2.87
C GLY A 91 12.40 0.73 4.35
N LEU A 92 11.21 0.20 4.66
CA LEU A 92 10.77 -0.09 6.03
C LEU A 92 11.50 -1.31 6.63
N TYR A 93 11.95 -2.22 5.76
CA TYR A 93 12.67 -3.44 6.08
C TYR A 93 13.64 -3.82 4.94
N PRO A 94 14.75 -3.07 4.75
CA PRO A 94 15.70 -3.32 3.64
C PRO A 94 16.33 -4.72 3.67
N GLU A 95 16.44 -5.32 4.86
CA GLU A 95 16.91 -6.69 5.06
C GLU A 95 15.90 -7.78 4.66
N TRP A 96 14.72 -7.43 4.14
CA TRP A 96 13.69 -8.37 3.71
C TRP A 96 14.24 -9.38 2.68
N SER A 97 14.14 -10.67 2.99
CA SER A 97 14.60 -11.78 2.15
C SER A 97 13.84 -13.06 2.49
N GLU A 98 14.20 -14.18 1.85
CA GLU A 98 13.66 -15.50 2.19
C GLU A 98 14.01 -15.94 3.63
N GLU A 99 15.21 -15.62 4.11
CA GLU A 99 15.66 -15.89 5.49
C GLU A 99 15.02 -14.94 6.51
N ARG A 100 14.51 -13.80 6.02
CA ARG A 100 13.86 -12.75 6.81
C ARG A 100 12.47 -12.46 6.24
N PRO A 101 11.55 -13.44 6.23
CA PRO A 101 10.28 -13.28 5.56
C PRO A 101 9.33 -12.43 6.40
N ILE A 102 8.35 -11.85 5.73
CA ILE A 102 7.30 -11.02 6.36
C ILE A 102 5.95 -11.72 6.37
N HIS A 103 5.06 -11.23 7.22
CA HIS A 103 3.64 -11.56 7.22
C HIS A 103 2.86 -10.35 6.70
N LEU A 104 2.10 -10.52 5.62
CA LEU A 104 1.25 -9.46 5.09
C LEU A 104 -0.13 -9.54 5.73
N LEU A 105 -0.64 -8.42 6.24
CA LEU A 105 -2.02 -8.28 6.69
C LEU A 105 -2.70 -7.17 5.88
N GLY A 106 -3.59 -7.56 4.97
CA GLY A 106 -4.29 -6.66 4.07
C GLY A 106 -5.75 -6.47 4.46
N HIS A 107 -6.15 -5.24 4.79
CA HIS A 107 -7.57 -4.88 4.96
C HIS A 107 -8.17 -4.38 3.65
N SER A 108 -9.40 -4.77 3.33
CA SER A 108 -10.11 -4.32 2.13
C SER A 108 -9.27 -4.55 0.86
N MET A 109 -9.09 -3.57 -0.02
CA MET A 109 -8.25 -3.66 -1.23
C MET A 109 -6.77 -3.98 -0.92
N GLY A 110 -6.32 -3.79 0.32
CA GLY A 110 -4.98 -4.18 0.77
C GLY A 110 -4.75 -5.68 0.69
N GLY A 111 -5.79 -6.50 0.85
CA GLY A 111 -5.69 -7.95 0.64
C GLY A 111 -5.46 -8.34 -0.83
N LEU A 112 -6.05 -7.60 -1.78
CA LEU A 112 -5.76 -7.78 -3.21
C LEU A 112 -4.33 -7.35 -3.54
N THR A 113 -3.89 -6.25 -2.95
CA THR A 113 -2.52 -5.73 -3.10
C THR A 113 -1.49 -6.74 -2.59
N ALA A 114 -1.71 -7.31 -1.40
CA ALA A 114 -0.83 -8.32 -0.82
C ALA A 114 -0.75 -9.59 -1.70
N ARG A 115 -1.89 -10.05 -2.25
CA ARG A 115 -1.92 -11.18 -3.18
C ARG A 115 -1.19 -10.88 -4.49
N ALA A 116 -1.36 -9.68 -5.04
CA ALA A 116 -0.66 -9.26 -6.26
C ALA A 116 0.85 -9.16 -6.05
N LEU A 117 1.31 -8.67 -4.90
CA LEU A 117 2.72 -8.68 -4.54
C LEU A 117 3.28 -10.10 -4.49
N VAL A 118 2.59 -11.04 -3.82
CA VAL A 118 3.03 -12.45 -3.78
C VAL A 118 3.09 -13.06 -5.18
N GLN A 119 2.14 -12.72 -6.06
CA GLN A 119 2.19 -13.15 -7.46
C GLN A 119 3.45 -12.66 -8.17
N LEU A 120 3.78 -11.37 -8.07
CA LEU A 120 4.99 -10.79 -8.65
C LEU A 120 6.26 -11.43 -8.09
N LEU A 121 6.31 -11.66 -6.77
CA LEU A 121 7.44 -12.34 -6.12
C LEU A 121 7.60 -13.80 -6.62
N SER A 122 6.49 -14.52 -6.84
CA SER A 122 6.52 -15.88 -7.41
C SER A 122 7.05 -15.92 -8.84
N GLN A 123 7.02 -14.78 -9.53
CA GLN A 123 7.54 -14.56 -10.88
C GLN A 123 8.92 -13.90 -10.85
N HIS A 124 9.61 -13.94 -9.71
CA HIS A 124 10.94 -13.34 -9.54
C HIS A 124 10.98 -11.83 -9.84
N GLY A 125 9.87 -11.12 -9.57
CA GLY A 125 9.75 -9.69 -9.84
C GLY A 125 9.47 -9.32 -11.28
N ARG A 126 9.10 -10.30 -12.13
CA ARG A 126 8.82 -10.06 -13.54
C ARG A 126 7.33 -9.91 -13.83
N ASP A 127 7.02 -9.02 -14.77
CA ASP A 127 5.68 -8.87 -15.31
C ASP A 127 5.35 -9.91 -16.40
N ARG A 128 4.20 -9.75 -17.06
CA ARG A 128 3.75 -10.67 -18.13
C ARG A 128 4.58 -10.57 -19.41
N GLU A 129 5.33 -9.49 -19.61
CA GLU A 129 6.24 -9.30 -20.73
C GLU A 129 7.69 -9.68 -20.37
N GLU A 130 7.87 -10.34 -19.22
CA GLU A 130 9.19 -10.69 -18.64
C GLU A 130 10.06 -9.46 -18.30
N GLU A 131 9.45 -8.28 -18.17
CA GLU A 131 10.14 -7.09 -17.68
C GLU A 131 10.31 -7.18 -16.17
N ASP A 132 11.53 -6.90 -15.69
CA ASP A 132 11.81 -6.79 -14.27
C ASP A 132 11.26 -5.46 -13.72
N VAL A 133 10.23 -5.55 -12.87
CA VAL A 133 9.57 -4.39 -12.24
C VAL A 133 10.03 -4.15 -10.81
N PHE A 134 10.89 -5.02 -10.28
CA PHE A 134 11.62 -4.76 -9.05
C PHE A 134 13.05 -4.28 -9.33
N GLY A 135 13.48 -4.33 -10.59
CA GLY A 135 14.72 -3.77 -11.12
C GLY A 135 15.92 -4.67 -10.89
N GLU A 136 17.05 -4.31 -11.52
CA GLU A 136 18.39 -4.91 -11.35
C GLU A 136 18.96 -4.65 -9.94
N LEU A 137 18.18 -4.97 -8.93
CA LEU A 137 18.66 -5.06 -7.56
C LEU A 137 19.68 -6.19 -7.53
N GLU A 138 20.75 -6.06 -6.73
CA GLU A 138 21.80 -7.08 -6.57
C GLU A 138 21.26 -8.49 -6.20
N TYR A 139 19.97 -8.59 -5.88
CA TYR A 139 19.25 -9.77 -5.44
C TYR A 139 18.05 -10.14 -6.32
N SER A 140 17.91 -9.61 -7.55
CA SER A 140 16.77 -9.93 -8.42
C SER A 140 16.60 -11.43 -8.65
N ASP A 141 17.70 -12.17 -8.86
CA ASP A 141 17.70 -13.64 -8.98
C ASP A 141 17.31 -14.38 -7.68
N ALA A 142 17.34 -13.71 -6.53
CA ALA A 142 16.95 -14.24 -5.22
C ALA A 142 15.50 -13.91 -4.84
N ILE A 143 14.80 -13.07 -5.61
CA ILE A 143 13.40 -12.73 -5.35
C ILE A 143 12.57 -14.00 -5.51
N SER A 144 11.77 -14.33 -4.50
CA SER A 144 10.85 -15.45 -4.53
C SER A 144 9.63 -15.18 -3.66
N ASP A 145 8.54 -15.92 -3.88
CA ASP A 145 7.35 -15.88 -3.05
C ASP A 145 7.62 -16.24 -1.58
N ARG A 146 8.70 -16.97 -1.30
CA ARG A 146 9.13 -17.35 0.06
C ARG A 146 9.59 -16.17 0.91
N TRP A 147 9.75 -14.98 0.32
CA TRP A 147 9.92 -13.72 1.05
C TRP A 147 8.66 -13.35 1.86
N VAL A 148 7.50 -13.93 1.54
CA VAL A 148 6.24 -13.75 2.29
C VAL A 148 5.82 -15.07 2.91
N ARG A 149 5.74 -15.11 4.25
CA ARG A 149 5.36 -16.31 5.00
C ARG A 149 3.86 -16.53 5.05
N THR A 150 3.08 -15.45 5.21
CA THR A 150 1.61 -15.53 5.25
C THR A 150 0.99 -14.29 4.63
N VAL A 151 -0.19 -14.47 4.05
CA VAL A 151 -1.09 -13.38 3.68
C VAL A 151 -2.39 -13.57 4.46
N THR A 152 -2.71 -12.62 5.33
CA THR A 152 -3.99 -12.54 6.04
C THR A 152 -4.81 -11.43 5.42
N THR A 153 -6.05 -11.71 5.04
CA THR A 153 -6.95 -10.71 4.46
C THR A 153 -8.15 -10.49 5.37
N VAL A 154 -8.54 -9.23 5.54
CA VAL A 154 -9.68 -8.83 6.38
C VAL A 154 -10.63 -7.98 5.55
N ALA A 155 -11.88 -8.40 5.42
CA ALA A 155 -12.90 -7.71 4.61
C ALA A 155 -12.44 -7.40 3.16
N CYS A 156 -11.62 -8.27 2.58
CA CYS A 156 -11.07 -8.08 1.25
C CYS A 156 -12.10 -8.45 0.17
N PRO A 157 -12.33 -7.59 -0.84
CA PRO A 157 -13.23 -7.90 -1.95
C PRO A 157 -12.54 -8.83 -2.97
N HIS A 158 -12.31 -10.10 -2.59
CA HIS A 158 -11.64 -11.08 -3.46
C HIS A 158 -12.36 -11.29 -4.80
N ASP A 159 -13.69 -11.21 -4.79
CA ASP A 159 -14.55 -11.34 -5.98
C ASP A 159 -15.19 -9.98 -6.36
N GLY A 160 -14.54 -8.87 -5.97
CA GLY A 160 -15.07 -7.53 -6.16
C GLY A 160 -16.13 -7.13 -5.13
N THR A 161 -16.84 -6.04 -5.41
CA THR A 161 -17.90 -5.50 -4.55
C THR A 161 -19.07 -4.96 -5.37
N PRO A 162 -20.33 -5.23 -4.97
CA PRO A 162 -21.50 -4.65 -5.63
C PRO A 162 -21.61 -3.14 -5.40
N LEU A 163 -20.82 -2.57 -4.47
CA LEU A 163 -20.75 -1.13 -4.27
C LEU A 163 -20.47 -0.40 -5.59
N LEU A 164 -19.62 -0.95 -6.46
CA LEU A 164 -19.32 -0.34 -7.77
C LEU A 164 -20.52 -0.34 -8.73
N SER A 165 -21.48 -1.26 -8.58
CA SER A 165 -22.74 -1.20 -9.35
C SER A 165 -23.70 -0.14 -8.83
N VAL A 166 -23.64 0.17 -7.54
CA VAL A 166 -24.46 1.24 -6.90
C VAL A 166 -23.81 2.61 -7.12
N VAL A 167 -22.49 2.68 -7.13
CA VAL A 167 -21.68 3.88 -7.44
C VAL A 167 -21.62 4.16 -8.95
N LYS A 168 -22.37 3.44 -9.79
CA LYS A 168 -22.68 3.96 -11.14
C LYS A 168 -23.73 5.05 -11.09
N ASP A 169 -24.57 5.05 -10.07
CA ASP A 169 -25.64 6.04 -9.87
C ASP A 169 -25.19 7.22 -8.96
N LEU A 170 -24.05 7.08 -8.28
CA LEU A 170 -23.38 8.12 -7.49
C LEU A 170 -22.05 8.44 -8.16
N ASP A 171 -21.61 9.70 -8.22
CA ASP A 171 -20.26 9.98 -8.70
C ASP A 171 -19.23 9.31 -7.77
N LEU A 172 -18.32 8.49 -8.29
CA LEU A 172 -17.24 7.88 -7.51
C LEU A 172 -16.40 8.96 -6.82
N MET A 173 -16.26 10.13 -7.46
CA MET A 173 -15.62 11.28 -6.85
C MET A 173 -16.40 11.79 -5.64
N ASP A 174 -17.74 11.83 -5.69
CA ASP A 174 -18.55 12.23 -4.54
C ASP A 174 -18.35 11.27 -3.36
N LEU A 175 -18.24 9.96 -3.60
CA LEU A 175 -17.95 9.00 -2.53
C LEU A 175 -16.57 9.24 -1.92
N ILE A 176 -15.55 9.49 -2.75
CA ILE A 176 -14.19 9.80 -2.30
C ILE A 176 -14.16 11.11 -1.51
N PHE A 177 -14.80 12.17 -2.02
CA PHE A 177 -14.88 13.47 -1.36
C PHE A 177 -15.67 13.43 -0.06
N GLN A 178 -16.80 12.72 -0.01
CA GLN A 178 -17.56 12.53 1.22
C GLN A 178 -16.77 11.72 2.25
N GLY A 179 -16.15 10.60 1.84
CA GLY A 179 -15.31 9.79 2.73
C GLY A 179 -14.16 10.59 3.32
N THR A 180 -13.41 11.31 2.48
CA THR A 180 -12.31 12.18 2.94
C THR A 180 -12.81 13.33 3.82
N SER A 181 -13.98 13.92 3.53
CA SER A 181 -14.56 14.99 4.34
C SER A 181 -15.02 14.53 5.73
N ILE A 182 -15.67 13.36 5.80
CA ILE A 182 -16.07 12.75 7.08
C ILE A 182 -14.82 12.46 7.92
N MET A 183 -13.77 11.92 7.31
CA MET A 183 -12.51 11.64 8.00
C MET A 183 -11.78 12.92 8.43
N ALA A 184 -11.78 13.96 7.60
CA ALA A 184 -11.24 15.27 7.97
C ALA A 184 -12.00 15.91 9.14
N GLY A 185 -13.33 15.72 9.18
CA GLY A 185 -14.17 16.12 10.31
C GLY A 185 -13.76 15.42 11.61
N ALA A 186 -13.54 14.10 11.55
CA ALA A 186 -13.08 13.29 12.69
C ALA A 186 -11.68 13.69 13.18
N ALA A 187 -10.79 14.17 12.30
CA ALA A 187 -9.46 14.68 12.66
C ALA A 187 -9.44 16.10 13.29
N GLY A 188 -10.59 16.78 13.35
CA GLY A 188 -10.88 17.98 14.16
C GLY A 188 -10.36 19.35 13.65
N ARG A 189 -11.25 20.34 13.47
CA ARG A 189 -11.03 21.78 13.12
C ARG A 189 -10.48 22.14 11.71
N ARG A 190 -11.00 23.28 11.22
CA ARG A 190 -10.75 23.95 9.92
C ARG A 190 -9.26 24.01 9.55
N ARG A 191 -8.98 23.62 8.29
CA ARG A 191 -7.67 23.70 7.62
C ARG A 191 -7.10 25.11 7.72
N LYS A 192 -5.88 25.24 8.22
CA LYS A 192 -5.05 26.44 8.01
C LYS A 192 -4.08 26.22 6.85
N PRO A 193 -3.64 27.28 6.12
CA PRO A 193 -2.68 27.15 5.02
C PRO A 193 -1.37 26.45 5.41
N GLU A 194 -0.95 26.60 6.65
CA GLU A 194 0.26 26.03 7.24
C GLU A 194 0.12 24.60 7.77
N ASP A 195 -1.09 24.02 7.76
CA ASP A 195 -1.29 22.64 8.20
C ASP A 195 -0.62 21.68 7.20
N PRO A 196 0.13 20.66 7.65
CA PRO A 196 0.63 19.61 6.78
C PRO A 196 -0.52 18.95 6.04
N GLN A 197 -0.24 18.47 4.81
CA GLN A 197 -1.24 17.86 3.95
C GLN A 197 -1.97 16.75 4.72
N LEU A 198 -3.28 16.94 4.91
CA LEU A 198 -4.10 16.06 5.74
C LEU A 198 -4.18 14.65 5.15
N PHE A 199 -4.22 14.58 3.82
CA PHE A 199 -4.34 13.37 3.04
C PHE A 199 -3.67 13.58 1.68
N ASP A 200 -2.87 12.61 1.27
CA ASP A 200 -2.14 12.56 0.01
C ASP A 200 -2.68 11.39 -0.83
N PHE A 201 -3.15 11.72 -2.04
CA PHE A 201 -3.69 10.76 -3.00
C PHE A 201 -2.61 9.87 -3.63
N LYS A 202 -1.33 10.27 -3.59
CA LYS A 202 -0.21 9.47 -4.11
C LYS A 202 -0.40 9.06 -5.57
N LEU A 203 -0.83 10.03 -6.40
CA LEU A 203 -1.09 9.87 -7.82
C LEU A 203 0.01 10.52 -8.67
N ASP A 204 1.23 10.63 -8.14
CA ASP A 204 2.37 11.31 -8.77
C ASP A 204 2.67 10.80 -10.19
N GLN A 205 2.37 9.53 -10.47
CA GLN A 205 2.54 8.94 -11.80
C GLN A 205 1.59 9.50 -12.85
N TRP A 206 0.51 10.17 -12.42
CA TRP A 206 -0.51 10.76 -13.28
C TRP A 206 -0.35 12.28 -13.48
N GLY A 207 0.68 12.90 -12.88
CA GLY A 207 0.93 14.35 -12.89
C GLY A 207 0.46 15.07 -11.63
#